data_AF-A0A6L7JND4-F1
#
_entry.id   AF-A0A6L7JND4-F1
#
_cell.length_a   1.000
_cell.length_b   1.000
_cell.length_c   1.000
_cell.angle_alpha   90.00
_cell.angle_beta   90.00
_cell.angle_gamma   90.00
#
_symmetry.space_group_name_H-M   'P 1'
#
loop_
_entity.id
_entity.type
_entity.pdbx_description
1 polymer ?
#
loop_
_entity_poly.entity_id
_entity_poly.type
_entity_poly.pdbx_seq_one_letter_code
_entity_poly.pdbx_strand_id
1 'polypeptide(L)'
;MPETLELDLDLPEGPTDTDNITDWCLEQFHNHYGNHITKNDIWEYLYGVMHAPDWRERYKHDLQRNLPRVPLAPNFEAYRAAGRALMYLHINYETVNEHPVVCLVDGQPDEGDADPSAYRIDKRMRWAKDGKETDRSVLEINHRCKLVDIPEEAHEYTVSGRTPLDWAIDSLRHKHDKPSGITDNPNKWHTWADEPFNLIRHLRRLIHISIKTTQTINNLPPSLPKLNK
;
A
#
# COMPACT_ATOMS: atom_id res chain seq x y z
N MET A 1 -24.15 39.02 -29.38
CA MET A 1 -23.09 38.13 -28.85
C MET A 1 -21.81 38.50 -29.57
N PRO A 2 -20.67 38.69 -28.90
CA PRO A 2 -19.44 39.04 -29.63
C PRO A 2 -18.95 37.81 -30.40
N GLU A 3 -18.69 38.00 -31.70
CA GLU A 3 -18.05 37.00 -32.55
C GLU A 3 -16.63 36.73 -32.03
N THR A 4 -16.33 35.47 -31.76
CA THR A 4 -15.01 35.04 -31.28
C THR A 4 -14.20 34.59 -32.49
N LEU A 5 -12.93 35.00 -32.56
CA LEU A 5 -12.01 34.61 -33.63
C LEU A 5 -11.59 33.16 -33.40
N GLU A 6 -12.11 32.20 -34.18
CA GLU A 6 -11.60 30.84 -34.17
C GLU A 6 -10.26 30.81 -34.88
N LEU A 7 -9.19 30.67 -34.11
CA LEU A 7 -7.86 30.41 -34.62
C LEU A 7 -7.79 28.89 -34.87
N ASP A 8 -7.96 28.48 -36.12
CA ASP A 8 -7.70 27.12 -36.64
C ASP A 8 -6.21 26.75 -36.49
N LEU A 9 -5.73 26.74 -35.24
CA LEU A 9 -4.41 26.26 -34.89
C LEU A 9 -4.51 24.74 -34.80
N ASP A 10 -3.75 24.03 -35.63
CA ASP A 10 -3.52 22.59 -35.46
C ASP A 10 -3.04 22.35 -34.02
N LEU A 11 -3.94 21.84 -33.19
CA LEU A 11 -3.60 21.40 -31.85
C LEU A 11 -2.58 20.26 -32.02
N PRO A 12 -1.46 20.25 -31.27
CA PRO A 12 -0.50 19.17 -31.36
C PRO A 12 -1.22 17.84 -31.11
N GLU A 13 -0.83 16.80 -31.88
CA GLU A 13 -1.35 15.45 -31.67
C GLU A 13 -1.30 15.13 -30.18
N GLY A 14 -2.43 14.69 -29.63
CA GLY A 14 -2.57 14.40 -28.20
C GLY A 14 -1.52 13.38 -27.71
N PRO A 15 -1.30 13.29 -26.39
CA PRO A 15 -0.31 12.37 -25.85
C PRO A 15 -0.55 10.94 -26.35
N THR A 16 0.48 10.32 -26.92
CA THR A 16 0.47 8.93 -27.36
C THR A 16 0.83 8.01 -26.19
N ASP A 17 0.01 7.00 -25.96
CA ASP A 17 0.28 5.96 -24.97
C ASP A 17 1.33 5.00 -25.52
N THR A 18 2.51 4.98 -24.90
CA THR A 18 3.66 4.18 -25.34
C THR A 18 4.24 3.37 -24.18
N ASP A 19 4.67 2.14 -24.46
CA ASP A 19 5.25 1.24 -23.46
C ASP A 19 6.56 1.80 -22.88
N ASN A 20 6.62 1.88 -21.55
CA ASN A 20 7.86 2.26 -20.84
C ASN A 20 8.91 1.13 -20.80
N ILE A 21 8.51 -0.12 -21.08
CA ILE A 21 9.46 -1.24 -21.23
C ILE A 21 9.98 -1.21 -22.67
N THR A 22 11.28 -0.97 -22.81
CA THR A 22 11.95 -0.95 -24.12
C THR A 22 12.01 -2.33 -24.75
N ASP A 23 12.02 -2.39 -26.08
CA ASP A 23 12.15 -3.66 -26.81
C ASP A 23 13.49 -4.34 -26.52
N TRP A 24 14.54 -3.56 -26.27
CA TRP A 24 15.82 -4.07 -25.79
C TRP A 24 15.68 -4.84 -24.46
N CYS A 25 14.92 -4.29 -23.49
CA CYS A 25 14.68 -4.96 -22.22
C CYS A 25 13.91 -6.27 -22.43
N LEU A 26 12.86 -6.24 -23.26
CA LEU A 26 12.09 -7.42 -23.62
C LEU A 26 12.98 -8.52 -24.24
N GLU A 27 13.89 -8.15 -25.14
CA GLU A 27 14.85 -9.06 -25.75
C GLU A 27 15.78 -9.72 -24.72
N GLN A 28 16.24 -8.98 -23.70
CA GLN A 28 17.04 -9.57 -22.62
C GLN A 28 16.26 -10.64 -21.83
N PHE A 29 14.98 -10.39 -21.54
CA PHE A 29 14.11 -11.36 -20.88
C PHE A 29 13.82 -12.56 -21.79
N HIS A 30 13.60 -12.35 -23.09
CA HIS A 30 13.41 -13.44 -24.06
C HIS A 30 14.63 -14.34 -24.17
N ASN A 31 15.83 -13.76 -24.21
CA ASN A 31 17.08 -14.50 -24.27
C ASN A 31 17.32 -15.37 -23.03
N HIS A 32 16.83 -14.95 -21.86
CA HIS A 32 17.06 -15.65 -20.61
C HIS A 32 15.95 -16.65 -20.23
N TYR A 33 14.68 -16.30 -20.46
CA TYR A 33 13.52 -17.09 -20.00
C TYR A 33 12.63 -17.61 -21.15
N GLY A 34 12.80 -17.12 -22.37
CA GLY A 34 12.04 -17.52 -23.55
C GLY A 34 11.11 -16.44 -24.11
N ASN A 35 10.70 -16.61 -25.36
CA ASN A 35 9.97 -15.63 -26.18
C ASN A 35 8.47 -15.44 -25.83
N HIS A 36 7.96 -16.15 -24.82
CA HIS A 36 6.57 -16.05 -24.39
C HIS A 36 6.31 -14.88 -23.41
N ILE A 37 7.37 -14.24 -22.92
CA ILE A 37 7.27 -13.12 -21.96
C ILE A 37 6.76 -11.86 -22.67
N THR A 38 5.84 -11.16 -22.02
CA THR A 38 5.35 -9.85 -22.44
C THR A 38 5.93 -8.72 -21.59
N LYS A 39 5.79 -7.47 -22.05
CA LYS A 39 6.22 -6.28 -21.29
C LYS A 39 5.49 -6.14 -19.94
N ASN A 40 4.23 -6.56 -19.86
CA ASN A 40 3.47 -6.59 -18.61
C ASN A 40 4.04 -7.62 -17.62
N ASP A 41 4.46 -8.79 -18.12
CA ASP A 41 5.08 -9.81 -17.26
C ASP A 41 6.39 -9.31 -16.66
N ILE A 42 7.12 -8.46 -17.38
CA ILE A 42 8.34 -7.80 -16.86
C ILE A 42 7.97 -6.84 -15.73
N TRP A 43 6.92 -6.03 -15.87
CA TRP A 43 6.46 -5.14 -14.80
C TRP A 43 6.08 -5.89 -13.53
N GLU A 44 5.30 -6.96 -13.68
CA GLU A 44 4.91 -7.84 -12.57
C GLU A 44 6.16 -8.47 -11.92
N TYR A 45 7.05 -9.03 -12.74
CA TYR A 45 8.30 -9.61 -12.27
C TYR A 45 9.16 -8.62 -11.47
N LEU A 46 9.36 -7.39 -11.99
CA LEU A 46 10.14 -6.35 -11.31
C LEU A 46 9.54 -6.04 -9.94
N TYR A 47 8.22 -5.89 -9.86
CA TYR A 47 7.54 -5.62 -8.59
C TYR A 47 7.74 -6.77 -7.59
N GLY A 48 7.66 -8.02 -8.05
CA GLY A 48 7.94 -9.19 -7.22
C GLY A 48 9.38 -9.20 -6.67
N VAL A 49 10.39 -9.00 -7.53
CA VAL A 49 11.80 -9.04 -7.11
C VAL A 49 12.13 -7.89 -6.15
N MET A 50 11.53 -6.71 -6.31
CA MET A 50 11.73 -5.59 -5.39
C MET A 50 11.25 -5.87 -3.96
N HIS A 51 10.44 -6.91 -3.77
CA HIS A 51 9.97 -7.40 -2.48
C HIS A 51 10.77 -8.62 -1.96
N ALA A 52 11.74 -9.14 -2.72
CA ALA A 52 12.54 -10.30 -2.32
C ALA A 52 13.45 -9.96 -1.12
N PRO A 53 13.32 -10.65 0.04
CA PRO A 53 14.08 -10.32 1.24
C PRO A 53 15.60 -10.48 1.07
N ASP A 54 16.03 -11.52 0.35
CA ASP A 54 17.44 -11.82 0.13
C ASP A 54 18.14 -10.78 -0.76
N TRP A 55 17.47 -10.27 -1.80
CA TRP A 55 17.98 -9.16 -2.61
C TRP A 55 18.04 -7.85 -1.82
N ARG A 56 16.97 -7.51 -1.09
CA ARG A 56 16.93 -6.28 -0.29
C ARG A 56 18.01 -6.25 0.78
N GLU A 57 18.27 -7.38 1.44
CA GLU A 57 19.31 -7.46 2.46
C GLU A 57 20.70 -7.41 1.85
N ARG A 58 20.98 -8.22 0.81
CA ARG A 58 22.30 -8.27 0.18
C ARG A 58 22.73 -6.92 -0.41
N TYR A 59 21.81 -6.19 -1.01
CA TYR A 59 22.08 -4.91 -1.68
C TYR A 59 21.64 -3.69 -0.88
N LYS A 60 21.35 -3.84 0.43
CA LYS A 60 20.85 -2.75 1.29
C LYS A 60 21.64 -1.45 1.19
N HIS A 61 22.97 -1.53 1.16
CA HIS A 61 23.84 -0.35 1.06
C HIS A 61 23.77 0.33 -0.31
N ASP A 62 23.65 -0.44 -1.39
CA ASP A 62 23.53 0.09 -2.74
C ASP A 62 22.15 0.71 -2.96
N LEU A 63 21.08 0.06 -2.48
CA LEU A 63 19.71 0.55 -2.57
C LEU A 63 19.49 1.88 -1.84
N GLN A 64 20.33 2.21 -0.85
CA GLN A 64 20.30 3.49 -0.17
C GLN A 64 20.94 4.64 -0.96
N ARG A 65 21.77 4.32 -1.97
CA ARG A 65 22.65 5.30 -2.64
C ARG A 65 22.43 5.39 -4.14
N ASN A 66 21.94 4.32 -4.77
CA ASN A 66 21.87 4.14 -6.21
C ASN A 66 20.50 3.64 -6.64
N LEU A 67 20.16 3.84 -7.93
CA LEU A 67 18.99 3.21 -8.51
C LEU A 67 19.09 1.68 -8.43
N PRO A 68 17.99 0.97 -8.13
CA PRO A 68 17.99 -0.48 -8.02
C PRO A 68 18.44 -1.17 -9.31
N ARG A 69 19.31 -2.17 -9.15
CA ARG A 69 19.65 -3.11 -10.23
C ARG A 69 18.99 -4.44 -9.91
N VAL A 70 17.98 -4.79 -10.68
CA VAL A 70 17.14 -5.96 -10.44
C VAL A 70 17.78 -7.19 -11.10
N PRO A 71 17.99 -8.30 -10.36
CA PRO A 71 18.57 -9.52 -10.93
C PRO A 71 17.58 -10.23 -11.85
N LEU A 72 18.11 -11.08 -12.74
CA LEU A 72 17.36 -12.15 -13.39
C LEU A 72 17.35 -13.36 -12.44
N ALA A 73 16.22 -13.56 -11.75
CA ALA A 73 16.03 -14.54 -10.72
C ALA A 73 15.78 -15.93 -11.32
N PRO A 74 16.24 -17.02 -10.67
CA PRO A 74 16.11 -18.36 -11.24
C PRO A 74 14.67 -18.81 -11.54
N ASN A 75 13.68 -18.28 -10.82
CA ASN A 75 12.28 -18.65 -10.98
C ASN A 75 11.42 -17.44 -11.37
N PHE A 76 11.41 -17.11 -12.67
CA PHE A 76 10.66 -15.99 -13.23
C PHE A 76 9.18 -16.00 -12.85
N GLU A 77 8.50 -17.14 -13.04
CA GLU A 77 7.05 -17.23 -12.85
C GLU A 77 6.66 -17.01 -11.38
N ALA A 78 7.45 -17.50 -10.42
CA ALA A 78 7.20 -17.23 -9.01
C ALA A 78 7.23 -15.72 -8.70
N TYR A 79 8.21 -14.99 -9.25
CA TYR A 79 8.32 -13.54 -9.04
C TYR A 79 7.25 -12.75 -9.78
N ARG A 80 6.92 -13.14 -11.02
CA ARG A 80 5.83 -12.55 -11.78
C ARG A 80 4.49 -12.74 -11.05
N ALA A 81 4.17 -13.96 -10.63
CA ALA A 81 2.92 -14.26 -9.94
C ALA A 81 2.81 -13.50 -8.60
N ALA A 82 3.88 -13.48 -7.81
CA ALA A 82 3.93 -12.71 -6.57
C ALA A 82 3.79 -11.21 -6.83
N GLY A 83 4.50 -10.68 -7.82
CA GLY A 83 4.41 -9.27 -8.20
C GLY A 83 3.00 -8.87 -8.66
N ARG A 84 2.34 -9.67 -9.50
CA ARG A 84 0.93 -9.47 -9.87
C ARG A 84 0.02 -9.43 -8.64
N ALA A 85 0.18 -10.38 -7.71
CA ALA A 85 -0.62 -10.43 -6.49
C ALA A 85 -0.41 -9.18 -5.62
N LEU A 86 0.84 -8.77 -5.43
CA LEU A 86 1.20 -7.58 -4.65
C LEU A 86 0.69 -6.29 -5.31
N MET A 87 0.83 -6.15 -6.64
CA MET A 87 0.30 -5.00 -7.38
C MET A 87 -1.22 -4.90 -7.22
N TYR A 88 -1.93 -6.02 -7.37
CA TYR A 88 -3.38 -6.04 -7.18
C TYR A 88 -3.77 -5.55 -5.77
N LEU A 89 -3.10 -6.04 -4.72
CA LEU A 89 -3.35 -5.62 -3.34
C LEU A 89 -3.08 -4.13 -3.13
N HIS A 90 -1.94 -3.63 -3.61
CA HIS A 90 -1.48 -2.27 -3.32
C HIS A 90 -2.18 -1.20 -4.16
N ILE A 91 -2.57 -1.51 -5.40
CA ILE A 91 -3.37 -0.60 -6.23
C ILE A 91 -4.79 -0.49 -5.67
N ASN A 92 -5.37 -1.62 -5.26
CA ASN A 92 -6.75 -1.69 -4.76
C ASN A 92 -6.83 -1.58 -3.23
N TYR A 93 -5.87 -0.90 -2.59
CA TYR A 93 -5.75 -0.90 -1.12
C TYR A 93 -7.00 -0.37 -0.38
N GLU A 94 -7.80 0.47 -1.06
CA GLU A 94 -9.05 1.02 -0.53
C GLU A 94 -10.26 0.10 -0.72
N THR A 95 -10.18 -0.90 -1.61
CA THR A 95 -11.32 -1.72 -2.07
C THR A 95 -11.12 -3.23 -1.93
N VAL A 96 -9.93 -3.68 -1.53
CA VAL A 96 -9.68 -5.09 -1.20
C VAL A 96 -10.53 -5.57 -0.02
N ASN A 97 -10.52 -6.88 0.22
CA ASN A 97 -11.23 -7.49 1.33
C ASN A 97 -10.76 -6.93 2.68
N GLU A 98 -11.69 -6.89 3.63
CA GLU A 98 -11.43 -6.51 5.01
C GLU A 98 -10.87 -7.71 5.79
N HIS A 99 -9.96 -7.45 6.74
CA HIS A 99 -9.60 -8.44 7.75
C HIS A 99 -10.61 -8.36 8.91
N PRO A 100 -11.13 -9.51 9.40
CA PRO A 100 -12.23 -9.54 10.37
C PRO A 100 -11.76 -9.27 11.81
N VAL A 101 -11.17 -8.10 12.06
CA VAL A 101 -10.90 -7.62 13.43
C VAL A 101 -12.16 -7.01 14.06
N VAL A 102 -12.29 -7.10 15.37
CA VAL A 102 -13.46 -6.62 16.10
C VAL A 102 -13.40 -5.10 16.27
N CYS A 103 -14.46 -4.41 15.85
CA CYS A 103 -14.68 -3.01 16.17
C CYS A 103 -15.53 -2.92 17.44
N LEU A 104 -15.05 -2.19 18.44
CA LEU A 104 -15.79 -1.93 19.67
C LEU A 104 -16.18 -0.46 19.72
N VAL A 105 -17.47 -0.18 19.92
CA VAL A 105 -18.01 1.15 20.22
C VAL A 105 -18.62 1.12 21.62
N ASP A 106 -18.15 2.03 22.50
CA ASP A 106 -18.57 2.10 23.90
C ASP A 106 -18.45 0.74 24.64
N GLY A 107 -17.48 -0.08 24.22
CA GLY A 107 -17.18 -1.38 24.81
C GLY A 107 -17.99 -2.56 24.26
N GLN A 108 -18.87 -2.34 23.28
CA GLN A 108 -19.67 -3.40 22.64
C GLN A 108 -19.24 -3.60 21.18
N PRO A 109 -19.27 -4.83 20.64
CA PRO A 109 -19.08 -5.08 19.20
C PRO A 109 -20.07 -4.29 18.36
N ASP A 110 -19.56 -3.67 17.31
CA ASP A 110 -20.33 -2.83 16.40
C ASP A 110 -19.86 -3.05 14.95
N GLU A 111 -20.81 -3.15 14.03
CA GLU A 111 -20.58 -3.32 12.58
C GLU A 111 -21.19 -2.17 11.77
N GLY A 112 -21.20 -0.96 12.33
CA GLY A 112 -21.69 0.25 11.66
C GLY A 112 -23.06 0.72 12.11
N ASP A 113 -23.61 0.19 13.20
CA ASP A 113 -24.97 0.51 13.69
C ASP A 113 -24.98 1.69 14.66
N ALA A 114 -23.84 2.00 15.30
CA ALA A 114 -23.73 3.14 16.20
C ALA A 114 -23.81 4.48 15.45
N ASP A 115 -24.12 5.55 16.21
CA ASP A 115 -24.18 6.91 15.69
C ASP A 115 -22.89 7.31 14.93
N PRO A 116 -22.99 7.97 13.76
CA PRO A 116 -21.88 8.47 12.95
C PRO A 116 -20.71 9.13 13.69
N SER A 117 -20.96 9.84 14.79
CA SER A 117 -19.90 10.50 15.57
C SER A 117 -18.96 9.50 16.24
N ALA A 118 -19.40 8.25 16.47
CA ALA A 118 -18.63 7.21 17.13
C ALA A 118 -17.35 6.83 16.36
N TYR A 119 -17.34 6.95 15.04
CA TYR A 119 -16.20 6.54 14.20
C TYR A 119 -15.28 7.71 13.82
N ARG A 120 -15.62 8.94 14.18
CA ARG A 120 -14.87 10.12 13.71
C ARG A 120 -13.50 10.21 14.37
N ILE A 121 -12.52 10.69 13.61
CA ILE A 121 -11.20 11.03 14.11
C ILE A 121 -11.32 12.35 14.85
N ASP A 122 -11.34 12.34 16.19
CA ASP A 122 -11.34 13.56 17.02
C ASP A 122 -9.91 14.02 17.36
N LYS A 123 -9.01 13.06 17.59
CA LYS A 123 -7.60 13.21 17.89
C LYS A 123 -6.80 12.21 17.06
N ARG A 124 -5.48 12.33 17.10
CA ARG A 124 -4.60 11.31 16.52
C ARG A 124 -4.91 9.94 17.16
N MET A 125 -5.20 8.94 16.33
CA MET A 125 -5.34 7.54 16.72
C MET A 125 -4.07 7.05 17.44
N ARG A 126 -4.19 6.07 18.32
CA ARG A 126 -3.06 5.56 19.11
C ARG A 126 -3.18 4.08 19.36
N TRP A 127 -2.04 3.40 19.38
CA TRP A 127 -1.95 2.07 19.96
C TRP A 127 -2.25 2.13 21.46
N ALA A 128 -2.96 1.12 21.97
CA ALA A 128 -3.21 0.99 23.39
C ALA A 128 -1.88 0.78 24.15
N LYS A 129 -1.96 0.93 25.47
CA LYS A 129 -0.82 0.69 26.36
C LYS A 129 -1.16 -0.40 27.37
N ASP A 130 -0.25 -1.34 27.52
CA ASP A 130 -0.23 -2.26 28.66
C ASP A 130 0.93 -1.84 29.59
N GLY A 131 0.58 -1.08 30.63
CA GLY A 131 1.56 -0.45 31.51
C GLY A 131 2.48 0.52 30.75
N LYS A 132 3.76 0.14 30.57
CA LYS A 132 4.76 0.91 29.82
C LYS A 132 4.92 0.45 28.37
N GLU A 133 4.40 -0.72 28.03
CA GLU A 133 4.53 -1.31 26.70
C GLU A 133 3.40 -0.87 25.79
N THR A 134 3.65 -0.89 24.48
CA THR A 134 2.64 -0.57 23.47
C THR A 134 1.95 -1.85 23.06
N ASP A 135 0.65 -1.93 23.29
CA ASP A 135 -0.18 -3.04 22.83
C ASP A 135 -0.61 -2.80 21.39
N ARG A 136 -0.02 -3.60 20.48
CA ARG A 136 -0.25 -3.55 19.03
C ARG A 136 -1.47 -4.36 18.60
N SER A 137 -2.14 -5.07 19.52
CA SER A 137 -3.39 -5.78 19.26
C SER A 137 -4.63 -4.86 19.31
N VAL A 138 -4.48 -3.66 19.89
CA VAL A 138 -5.56 -2.69 20.07
C VAL A 138 -5.18 -1.32 19.51
N LEU A 139 -5.97 -0.84 18.55
CA LEU A 139 -5.89 0.51 17.99
C LEU A 139 -7.07 1.36 18.49
N GLU A 140 -6.77 2.37 19.30
CA GLU A 140 -7.74 3.38 19.75
C GLU A 140 -7.94 4.43 18.67
N ILE A 141 -9.15 4.53 18.14
CA ILE A 141 -9.50 5.50 17.10
C ILE A 141 -9.89 6.83 17.76
N ASN A 142 -10.77 6.76 18.75
CA ASN A 142 -11.18 7.88 19.60
C ASN A 142 -11.61 7.36 20.99
N HIS A 143 -12.30 8.19 21.77
CA HIS A 143 -12.74 7.83 23.13
C HIS A 143 -13.86 6.78 23.19
N ARG A 144 -14.55 6.51 22.07
CA ARG A 144 -15.67 5.55 21.97
C ARG A 144 -15.28 4.32 21.17
N CYS A 145 -14.53 4.50 20.08
CA CYS A 145 -14.25 3.48 19.08
C CYS A 145 -12.80 2.99 19.14
N LYS A 146 -12.63 1.66 19.09
CA LYS A 146 -11.34 0.98 18.98
C LYS A 146 -11.45 -0.29 18.14
N LEU A 147 -10.38 -0.63 17.44
CA LEU A 147 -10.19 -1.94 16.82
C LEU A 147 -9.38 -2.83 17.75
N VAL A 148 -9.83 -4.06 17.97
CA VAL A 148 -9.15 -5.06 18.82
C VAL A 148 -8.89 -6.34 18.04
N ASP A 149 -8.10 -7.24 18.63
CA ASP A 149 -7.68 -8.52 18.03
C ASP A 149 -6.90 -8.36 16.72
N ILE A 150 -6.11 -7.28 16.60
CA ILE A 150 -5.23 -7.07 15.45
C ILE A 150 -4.08 -8.09 15.52
N PRO A 151 -3.91 -8.97 14.51
CA PRO A 151 -2.90 -10.02 14.56
C PRO A 151 -1.48 -9.46 14.43
N GLU A 152 -0.51 -10.14 15.05
CA GLU A 152 0.91 -9.74 15.02
C GLU A 152 1.47 -9.62 13.60
N GLU A 153 1.06 -10.53 12.71
CA GLU A 153 1.45 -10.56 11.29
C GLU A 153 1.13 -9.25 10.53
N ALA A 154 0.12 -8.49 10.99
CA ALA A 154 -0.23 -7.19 10.40
C ALA A 154 0.86 -6.13 10.59
N HIS A 155 1.84 -6.37 11.46
CA HIS A 155 2.92 -5.43 11.77
C HIS A 155 4.25 -5.79 11.09
N GLU A 156 4.32 -6.92 10.36
CA GLU A 156 5.55 -7.37 9.70
C GLU A 156 5.86 -6.58 8.42
N TYR A 157 4.82 -6.26 7.62
CA TYR A 157 5.00 -5.50 6.40
C TYR A 157 5.18 -4.01 6.70
N THR A 158 6.25 -3.42 6.16
CA THR A 158 6.55 -2.00 6.34
C THR A 158 6.90 -1.31 5.02
N VAL A 159 6.45 -0.06 4.90
CA VAL A 159 6.80 0.87 3.82
C VAL A 159 7.51 2.05 4.45
N SER A 160 8.76 2.28 4.08
CA SER A 160 9.60 3.34 4.66
C SER A 160 9.70 3.29 6.19
N GLY A 161 9.79 2.08 6.76
CA GLY A 161 9.96 1.85 8.20
C GLY A 161 8.70 1.99 9.04
N ARG A 162 7.52 2.06 8.42
CA ARG A 162 6.22 2.12 9.11
C ARG A 162 5.26 1.09 8.52
N THR A 163 4.44 0.49 9.37
CA THR A 163 3.34 -0.37 8.92
C THR A 163 2.29 0.47 8.19
N PRO A 164 1.43 -0.13 7.33
CA PRO A 164 0.31 0.58 6.75
C PRO A 164 -0.61 1.24 7.79
N LEU A 165 -0.82 0.60 8.94
CA LEU A 165 -1.57 1.22 10.05
C LEU A 165 -0.83 2.39 10.71
N ASP A 166 0.50 2.31 10.86
CA ASP A 166 1.29 3.46 11.35
C ASP A 166 1.24 4.64 10.38
N TRP A 167 1.19 4.37 9.06
CA TRP A 167 0.91 5.40 8.06
C TRP A 167 -0.49 5.99 8.21
N ALA A 168 -1.51 5.18 8.45
CA ALA A 168 -2.86 5.69 8.72
C ALA A 168 -2.91 6.55 10.00
N ILE A 169 -2.25 6.12 11.08
CA ILE A 169 -2.15 6.89 12.33
C ILE A 169 -1.45 8.24 12.13
N ASP A 170 -0.45 8.30 11.24
CA ASP A 170 0.24 9.55 10.93
C ASP A 170 -0.59 10.43 9.98
N SER A 171 -1.08 9.87 8.88
CA SER A 171 -1.75 10.62 7.82
C SER A 171 -3.14 11.07 8.23
N LEU A 172 -3.94 10.18 8.84
CA LEU A 172 -5.34 10.41 9.17
C LEU A 172 -5.46 11.05 10.56
N ARG A 173 -5.07 12.33 10.65
CA ARG A 173 -5.26 13.18 11.83
C ARG A 173 -5.61 14.60 11.42
N HIS A 174 -6.27 15.34 12.29
CA HIS A 174 -6.43 16.78 12.10
C HIS A 174 -5.06 17.45 12.11
N LYS A 175 -4.77 18.25 11.09
CA LYS A 175 -3.57 19.09 11.02
C LYS A 175 -4.00 20.51 10.74
N HIS A 176 -3.42 21.46 11.49
CA HIS A 176 -3.65 22.88 11.27
C HIS A 176 -2.29 23.54 11.07
N ASP A 177 -2.04 24.02 9.86
CA ASP A 177 -0.84 24.78 9.56
C ASP A 177 -1.04 26.24 9.98
N LYS A 178 -0.36 26.67 11.04
CA LYS A 178 -0.54 28.03 11.61
C LYS A 178 -0.19 29.14 10.62
N PRO A 179 0.90 29.07 9.84
CA PRO A 179 1.26 30.11 8.87
C PRO A 179 0.23 30.30 7.75
N SER A 180 -0.26 29.21 7.14
CA SER A 180 -1.24 29.30 6.04
C SER A 180 -2.70 29.38 6.51
N GLY A 181 -2.99 28.96 7.75
CA GLY A 181 -4.36 28.80 8.26
C GLY A 181 -5.10 27.60 7.67
N ILE A 182 -4.45 26.79 6.84
CA ILE A 182 -5.07 25.64 6.19
C ILE A 182 -5.26 24.52 7.22
N THR A 183 -6.48 24.00 7.28
CA THR A 183 -6.85 22.85 8.11
C THR A 183 -7.10 21.63 7.24
N ASP A 184 -6.33 20.58 7.49
CA ASP A 184 -6.53 19.24 6.96
C ASP A 184 -7.35 18.45 7.98
N ASN A 185 -8.62 18.19 7.63
CA ASN A 185 -9.54 17.39 8.44
C ASN A 185 -9.94 16.15 7.63
N PRO A 186 -9.37 14.98 7.96
CA PRO A 186 -9.64 13.74 7.26
C PRO A 186 -11.13 13.34 7.27
N ASN A 187 -11.90 13.69 8.30
CA ASN A 187 -13.34 13.39 8.36
C ASN A 187 -14.18 14.17 7.33
N LYS A 188 -13.60 15.12 6.59
CA LYS A 188 -14.26 15.82 5.48
C LYS A 188 -13.99 15.16 4.13
N TRP A 189 -13.12 14.15 4.08
CA TRP A 189 -12.89 13.37 2.87
C TRP A 189 -14.20 12.66 2.48
N HIS A 190 -14.60 12.79 1.20
CA HIS A 190 -15.95 12.38 0.74
C HIS A 190 -16.29 10.94 1.15
N THR A 191 -15.32 10.02 1.05
CA THR A 191 -15.51 8.60 1.39
C THR A 191 -15.93 8.37 2.84
N TRP A 192 -15.49 9.23 3.76
CA TRP A 192 -15.77 9.09 5.20
C TRP A 192 -16.84 10.07 5.68
N ALA A 193 -17.00 11.18 4.97
CA ALA A 193 -18.06 12.14 5.24
C ALA A 193 -19.43 11.54 4.93
N ASP A 194 -19.53 10.79 3.83
CA ASP A 194 -20.79 10.18 3.38
C ASP A 194 -21.11 8.87 4.11
N GLU A 195 -20.08 8.11 4.48
CA GLU A 195 -20.22 6.84 5.18
C GLU A 195 -19.15 6.71 6.31
N PRO A 196 -19.48 7.14 7.54
CA PRO A 196 -18.55 7.23 8.66
C PRO A 196 -17.84 5.92 9.02
N PHE A 197 -18.52 4.77 8.86
CA PHE A 197 -17.94 3.46 9.14
C PHE A 197 -16.84 3.06 8.13
N ASN A 198 -16.70 3.78 7.00
CA ASN A 198 -15.64 3.50 6.04
C ASN A 198 -14.23 3.72 6.58
N LEU A 199 -14.05 4.53 7.63
CA LEU A 199 -12.75 4.57 8.32
C LEU A 199 -12.39 3.19 8.89
N ILE A 200 -13.35 2.53 9.55
CA ILE A 200 -13.14 1.21 10.17
C ILE A 200 -12.82 0.17 9.09
N ARG A 201 -13.63 0.17 8.01
CA ARG A 201 -13.39 -0.70 6.86
C ARG A 201 -12.02 -0.46 6.24
N HIS A 202 -11.62 0.80 6.08
CA HIS A 202 -10.30 1.14 5.55
C HIS A 202 -9.17 0.58 6.42
N LEU A 203 -9.24 0.74 7.74
CA LEU A 203 -8.25 0.17 8.66
C LEU A 203 -8.24 -1.37 8.59
N ARG A 204 -9.40 -2.03 8.49
CA ARG A 204 -9.51 -3.47 8.26
C ARG A 204 -8.86 -3.92 6.95
N ARG A 205 -8.95 -3.12 5.88
CA ARG A 205 -8.28 -3.38 4.59
C ARG A 205 -6.77 -3.22 4.71
N LEU A 206 -6.27 -2.21 5.43
CA LEU A 206 -4.84 -2.07 5.69
C LEU A 206 -4.27 -3.26 6.46
N ILE A 207 -5.01 -3.82 7.42
CA ILE A 207 -4.64 -5.07 8.11
C ILE A 207 -4.57 -6.22 7.12
N HIS A 208 -5.60 -6.38 6.28
CA HIS A 208 -5.66 -7.44 5.27
C HIS A 208 -4.46 -7.39 4.31
N ILE A 209 -4.14 -6.21 3.80
CA ILE A 209 -3.01 -5.99 2.88
C ILE A 209 -1.70 -6.32 3.58
N SER A 210 -1.49 -5.84 4.80
CA SER A 210 -0.25 -6.10 5.54
C SER A 210 0.00 -7.60 5.67
N ILE A 211 -1.02 -8.36 6.07
CA ILE A 211 -0.96 -9.82 6.20
C ILE A 211 -0.72 -10.48 4.84
N LYS A 212 -1.52 -10.14 3.82
CA LYS A 212 -1.41 -10.80 2.51
C LYS A 212 -0.09 -10.50 1.80
N THR A 213 0.43 -9.30 1.99
CA THR A 213 1.75 -8.92 1.47
C THR A 213 2.85 -9.69 2.18
N THR A 214 2.82 -9.78 3.52
CA THR A 214 3.76 -10.62 4.29
C THR A 214 3.73 -12.07 3.83
N GLN A 215 2.55 -12.67 3.69
CA GLN A 215 2.38 -14.06 3.20
C GLN A 215 2.97 -14.24 1.80
N THR A 216 2.75 -13.28 0.90
CA THR A 216 3.28 -13.35 -0.46
C THR A 216 4.81 -13.28 -0.46
N ILE A 217 5.38 -12.38 0.35
CA ILE A 217 6.84 -12.22 0.49
C ILE A 217 7.49 -13.47 1.08
N ASN A 218 6.90 -14.04 2.14
CA ASN A 218 7.44 -15.21 2.83
C ASN A 218 7.46 -16.48 1.96
N ASN A 219 6.64 -16.52 0.90
CA ASN A 219 6.57 -17.62 -0.06
C ASN A 219 7.48 -17.44 -1.28
N LEU A 220 8.22 -16.32 -1.39
CA LEU A 220 9.15 -16.11 -2.50
C LEU A 220 10.34 -17.09 -2.41
N PRO A 221 10.77 -17.70 -3.53
CA PRO A 221 12.04 -18.42 -3.57
C PRO A 221 13.21 -17.45 -3.42
N PRO A 222 14.47 -17.91 -3.31
CA PRO A 222 15.63 -17.03 -3.41
C PRO A 222 15.70 -16.31 -4.77
N SER A 223 15.90 -14.99 -4.76
CA SER A 223 16.01 -14.16 -5.97
C SER A 223 17.39 -14.25 -6.60
N LEU A 224 18.39 -14.65 -5.82
CA LEU A 224 19.77 -14.69 -6.24
C LEU A 224 20.23 -16.13 -6.48
N PRO A 225 21.06 -16.37 -7.51
CA PRO A 225 21.72 -17.65 -7.68
C PRO A 225 22.53 -18.01 -6.45
N LYS A 226 22.54 -19.30 -6.08
CA LYS A 226 23.45 -19.80 -5.03
C LYS A 226 24.89 -19.54 -5.48
N LEU A 227 25.66 -18.84 -4.65
CA LEU A 227 27.10 -18.73 -4.86
C LEU A 227 27.70 -20.13 -4.68
N ASN A 228 28.27 -20.69 -5.75
CA ASN A 228 29.11 -21.87 -5.61
C ASN A 228 30.29 -21.48 -4.71
N LYS A 229 30.38 -22.11 -3.53
CA LYS A 229 31.57 -22.06 -2.68
C LYS A 229 32.63 -22.99 -3.24
#